data_AF-A0A9P9S4A1-F1
#
_entry.id   AF-A0A9P9S4A1-F1
#
_cell.length_a   1.000
_cell.length_b   1.000
_cell.length_c   1.000
_cell.angle_alpha   90.00
_cell.angle_beta   90.00
_cell.angle_gamma   90.00
#
_symmetry.space_group_name_H-M   'P 1'
#
loop_
_entity.id
_entity.type
_entity.pdbx_description
1 polymer ?
#
loop_
_entity_poly.entity_id
_entity_poly.type
_entity_poly.pdbx_seq_one_letter_code
_entity_poly.pdbx_strand_id
1 'polypeptide(L)'
;MPSLCRRKAQPKSAEEATFLHLPDDILISIFSQCRIDEILAWRLTHARARSLIDEYMATIAPAVALATFPHSDRLIRPLEGSTKYNFRWLKGLIPRQLAALLVDRHRIADEWMQSRYGIPAEDPFGDELRARVTNGWCVLRSLSNISREVHGTPAKSLLGSRADIANKLLRPSRFKLEALVAKEDIILSKRLDHIRSLPVQHAKDYKLMMALLSATFSTSISNVGAEFEPWIFDWGDGIDGQRAFRKGQTWLASFVLAQGPDLFWMQWWSLPHDSPQTQNYIRDLALHTFRQLPTPLVDHQRSLAHFFQTVVNEQADVMGHFDGSNPFPYFKEYAKCRRQRELDNVPPFGGIMADVPFRVNFKCPEELVNRTALLLEAPRTTPISRGP
;
A
#
# COMPACT_ATOMS: atom_id res chain seq x y z
N MET A 1 -40.01 27.91 64.91
CA MET A 1 -39.09 26.84 64.49
C MET A 1 -38.72 27.06 63.03
N PRO A 2 -37.58 27.73 62.72
CA PRO A 2 -37.22 28.11 61.36
C PRO A 2 -36.51 26.97 60.62
N SER A 3 -36.92 26.77 59.36
CA SER A 3 -36.38 25.83 58.39
C SER A 3 -34.95 26.20 57.99
N LEU A 4 -33.99 25.33 58.31
CA LEU A 4 -32.60 25.41 57.87
C LEU A 4 -32.48 24.94 56.40
N CYS A 5 -32.65 25.87 55.47
CA CYS A 5 -32.30 25.69 54.06
C CYS A 5 -30.78 25.57 53.89
N ARG A 6 -30.29 24.33 53.85
CA ARG A 6 -28.90 23.97 53.51
C ARG A 6 -28.67 24.19 52.01
N ARG A 7 -28.21 25.39 51.63
CA ARG A 7 -27.67 25.67 50.28
C ARG A 7 -26.48 24.73 50.04
N LYS A 8 -26.67 23.69 49.22
CA LYS A 8 -25.56 22.95 48.61
C LYS A 8 -24.86 23.92 47.65
N ALA A 9 -23.66 24.35 48.01
CA ALA A 9 -22.76 25.00 47.06
C ALA A 9 -22.47 23.99 45.94
N GLN A 10 -22.90 24.29 44.72
CA GLN A 10 -22.41 23.57 43.55
C GLN A 10 -20.89 23.81 43.48
N PRO A 11 -20.08 22.75 43.31
CA PRO A 11 -18.68 22.96 42.99
C PRO A 11 -18.66 23.77 41.68
N LYS A 12 -18.04 24.95 41.71
CA LYS A 12 -17.62 25.64 40.50
C LYS A 12 -16.80 24.61 39.74
N SER A 13 -17.35 24.05 38.67
CA SER A 13 -16.61 23.23 37.73
C SER A 13 -15.39 24.05 37.37
N ALA A 14 -14.20 23.59 37.78
CA ALA A 14 -12.97 24.10 37.20
C ALA A 14 -13.20 24.00 35.69
N GLU A 15 -13.27 25.13 35.00
CA GLU A 15 -13.28 25.16 33.55
C GLU A 15 -12.03 24.41 33.14
N GLU A 16 -12.19 23.14 32.77
CA GLU A 16 -11.13 22.34 32.22
C GLU A 16 -10.62 23.15 31.04
N ALA A 17 -9.41 23.68 31.18
CA ALA A 17 -8.73 24.39 30.11
C ALA A 17 -8.62 23.41 28.95
N THR A 18 -9.61 23.43 28.06
CA THR A 18 -9.62 22.54 26.92
C THR A 18 -8.48 22.99 26.02
N PHE A 19 -7.77 22.04 25.44
CA PHE A 19 -6.69 22.25 24.47
C PHE A 19 -7.05 23.31 23.40
N LEU A 20 -8.33 23.38 23.06
CA LEU A 20 -8.91 24.29 22.08
C LEU A 20 -9.18 25.70 22.62
N HIS A 21 -8.79 26.04 23.84
CA HIS A 21 -8.74 27.41 24.38
C HIS A 21 -7.33 28.02 24.32
N LEU A 22 -6.32 27.25 23.89
CA LEU A 22 -4.98 27.78 23.68
C LEU A 22 -5.00 28.92 22.63
N PRO A 23 -4.06 29.88 22.73
CA PRO A 23 -3.82 30.88 21.69
C PRO A 23 -3.51 30.24 20.33
N ASP A 24 -3.88 30.94 19.24
CA ASP A 24 -3.78 30.41 17.87
C ASP A 24 -2.33 30.14 17.44
N ASP A 25 -1.37 30.98 17.85
CA ASP A 25 0.06 30.80 17.62
C ASP A 25 0.62 29.52 18.27
N ILE A 26 0.13 29.19 19.47
CA ILE A 26 0.46 27.94 20.15
C ILE A 26 -0.14 26.74 19.40
N LEU A 27 -1.41 26.83 18.98
CA LEU A 27 -2.05 25.76 18.21
C LEU A 27 -1.37 25.53 16.85
N ILE A 28 -1.00 26.60 16.13
CA ILE A 28 -0.24 26.52 14.87
C ILE A 28 1.10 25.83 15.10
N SER A 29 1.80 26.17 16.20
CA SER A 29 3.07 25.54 16.56
C SER A 29 2.91 24.05 16.83
N ILE A 30 1.86 23.65 17.55
CA ILE A 30 1.55 22.24 17.81
C ILE A 30 1.21 21.52 16.50
N PHE A 31 0.34 22.09 15.68
CA PHE A 31 -0.03 21.50 14.38
C PHE A 31 1.15 21.37 13.42
N SER A 32 2.14 22.26 13.51
CA SER A 32 3.35 22.22 12.70
C SER A 32 4.30 21.08 13.08
N GLN A 33 4.16 20.52 14.29
CA GLN A 33 4.91 19.34 14.74
C GLN A 33 4.17 18.02 14.47
N CYS A 34 2.92 18.09 14.02
CA CYS A 34 2.15 16.89 13.69
C CYS A 34 2.66 16.21 12.42
N ARG A 35 2.44 14.90 12.34
CA ARG A 35 2.54 14.11 11.10
C ARG A 35 1.33 14.33 10.20
N ILE A 36 1.44 13.93 8.93
CA ILE A 36 0.34 14.03 7.95
C ILE A 36 -0.95 13.37 8.47
N ASP A 37 -0.87 12.16 9.04
CA ASP A 37 -2.07 11.46 9.51
C ASP A 37 -2.74 12.16 10.69
N GLU A 38 -1.92 12.71 11.59
CA GLU A 38 -2.37 13.44 12.78
C GLU A 38 -3.06 14.74 12.39
N ILE A 39 -2.48 15.53 11.47
CA ILE A 39 -3.11 16.78 11.03
C ILE A 39 -4.42 16.54 10.29
N LEU A 40 -4.49 15.44 9.52
CA LEU A 40 -5.72 15.03 8.84
C LEU A 40 -6.79 14.61 9.85
N ALA A 41 -6.42 13.91 10.92
CA ALA A 41 -7.33 13.55 12.00
C ALA A 41 -7.81 14.79 12.76
N TRP A 42 -6.92 15.69 13.17
CA TRP A 42 -7.26 16.95 13.87
C TRP A 42 -8.28 17.79 13.10
N ARG A 43 -8.15 17.86 11.78
CA ARG A 43 -9.09 18.59 10.93
C ARG A 43 -10.50 17.99 10.95
N LEU A 44 -10.63 16.70 11.17
CA LEU A 44 -11.92 16.00 11.19
C LEU A 44 -12.58 15.98 12.58
N THR A 45 -11.82 16.26 13.65
CA THR A 45 -12.32 16.18 15.03
C THR A 45 -12.93 17.47 15.54
N HIS A 46 -12.42 18.65 15.15
CA HIS A 46 -12.91 19.93 15.70
C HIS A 46 -12.98 21.08 14.67
N ALA A 47 -14.05 21.87 14.73
CA ALA A 47 -14.29 22.99 13.82
C ALA A 47 -13.22 24.09 13.92
N ARG A 48 -12.82 24.50 15.14
CA ARG A 48 -11.75 25.50 15.36
C ARG A 48 -10.41 25.01 14.79
N ALA A 49 -10.05 23.75 15.03
CA ALA A 49 -8.81 23.17 14.49
C ALA A 49 -8.84 23.19 12.96
N ARG A 50 -9.96 22.77 12.36
CA ARG A 50 -10.16 22.83 10.91
C ARG A 50 -10.00 24.24 10.36
N SER A 51 -10.66 25.23 10.95
CA SER A 51 -10.56 26.63 10.50
C SER A 51 -9.12 27.15 10.56
N LEU A 52 -8.44 26.93 11.69
CA LEU A 52 -7.06 27.39 11.88
C LEU A 52 -6.09 26.68 10.92
N ILE A 53 -6.23 25.37 10.76
CA ILE A 53 -5.40 24.61 9.83
C ILE A 53 -5.65 25.04 8.38
N ASP A 54 -6.92 25.25 7.98
CA ASP A 54 -7.28 25.70 6.63
C ASP A 54 -6.73 27.13 6.36
N GLU A 55 -6.77 28.03 7.34
CA GLU A 55 -6.26 29.42 7.24
C GLU A 55 -4.72 29.47 7.16
N TYR A 56 -4.02 28.71 8.00
CA TYR A 56 -2.55 28.74 8.13
C TYR A 56 -1.85 27.60 7.38
N MET A 57 -2.53 27.03 6.37
CA MET A 57 -2.04 25.88 5.61
C MET A 57 -0.67 26.09 4.95
N ALA A 58 -0.39 27.31 4.48
CA ALA A 58 0.89 27.63 3.87
C ALA A 58 2.08 27.55 4.84
N THR A 59 1.83 27.75 6.14
CA THR A 59 2.83 27.63 7.21
C THR A 59 2.88 26.21 7.77
N ILE A 60 1.71 25.61 8.01
CA ILE A 60 1.59 24.30 8.64
C ILE A 60 2.05 23.19 7.69
N ALA A 61 1.68 23.21 6.41
CA ALA A 61 1.94 22.09 5.50
C ALA A 61 3.42 21.78 5.28
N PRO A 62 4.32 22.78 5.04
CA PRO A 62 5.75 22.50 4.94
C PRO A 62 6.33 21.91 6.23
N ALA A 63 5.92 22.41 7.40
CA ALA A 63 6.39 21.92 8.69
C ALA A 63 5.91 20.49 8.96
N VAL A 64 4.65 20.18 8.70
CA VAL A 64 4.09 18.82 8.79
C VAL A 64 4.81 17.88 7.82
N ALA A 65 5.13 18.33 6.60
CA ALA A 65 5.87 17.53 5.63
C ALA A 65 7.29 17.22 6.13
N LEU A 66 7.99 18.20 6.70
CA LEU A 66 9.31 18.03 7.33
C LEU A 66 9.24 17.08 8.53
N ALA A 67 8.26 17.26 9.42
CA ALA A 67 8.03 16.38 10.56
C ALA A 67 7.71 14.94 10.14
N THR A 68 7.00 14.77 9.02
CA THR A 68 6.65 13.45 8.49
C THR A 68 7.81 12.80 7.72
N PHE A 69 8.65 13.58 7.05
CA PHE A 69 9.71 13.10 6.15
C PHE A 69 11.05 13.82 6.40
N PRO A 70 11.68 13.65 7.58
CA PRO A 70 12.82 14.47 8.00
C PRO A 70 14.09 14.30 7.14
N HIS A 71 14.17 13.27 6.31
CA HIS A 71 15.35 12.95 5.49
C HIS A 71 15.04 12.87 3.99
N SER A 72 13.87 13.33 3.54
CA SER A 72 13.43 13.19 2.15
C SER A 72 13.44 14.52 1.40
N ASP A 73 14.63 15.11 1.25
CA ASP A 73 14.83 16.45 0.68
C ASP A 73 14.19 16.60 -0.70
N ARG A 74 14.33 15.60 -1.57
CA ARG A 74 13.67 15.60 -2.89
C ARG A 74 12.15 15.59 -2.81
N LEU A 75 11.58 14.83 -1.86
CA LEU A 75 10.14 14.70 -1.72
C LEU A 75 9.50 16.04 -1.33
N ILE A 76 10.13 16.71 -0.36
CA ILE A 76 9.64 17.94 0.27
C ILE A 76 10.21 19.22 -0.34
N ARG A 77 10.87 19.13 -1.51
CA ARG A 77 11.46 20.28 -2.21
C ARG A 77 10.50 21.48 -2.18
N PRO A 78 10.97 22.67 -1.75
CA PRO A 78 10.14 23.85 -1.67
C PRO A 78 9.43 24.14 -2.99
N LEU A 79 8.16 24.53 -2.88
CA LEU A 79 7.38 24.95 -4.03
C LEU A 79 7.61 26.44 -4.25
N GLU A 80 7.73 26.85 -5.51
CA GLU A 80 7.75 28.27 -5.86
C GLU A 80 6.37 28.90 -5.61
N GLY A 81 6.18 29.52 -4.45
CA GLY A 81 4.97 30.26 -4.07
C GLY A 81 4.16 29.61 -2.94
N SER A 82 3.72 30.41 -1.98
CA SER A 82 2.99 29.97 -0.78
C SER A 82 1.63 29.34 -1.07
N THR A 83 0.95 29.77 -2.14
CA THR A 83 -0.39 29.28 -2.54
C THR A 83 -0.39 27.82 -3.00
N LYS A 84 0.79 27.26 -3.30
CA LYS A 84 0.92 25.85 -3.71
C LYS A 84 0.85 24.89 -2.52
N TYR A 85 1.08 25.37 -1.30
CA TYR A 85 0.95 24.58 -0.08
C TYR A 85 -0.52 24.46 0.31
N ASN A 86 -1.09 23.28 0.08
CA ASN A 86 -2.47 22.96 0.41
C ASN A 86 -2.62 21.48 0.78
N PHE A 87 -3.80 21.09 1.27
CA PHE A 87 -4.09 19.70 1.61
C PHE A 87 -3.92 18.72 0.46
N ARG A 88 -4.16 19.14 -0.78
CA ARG A 88 -3.97 18.28 -1.95
C ARG A 88 -2.49 17.98 -2.14
N TRP A 89 -1.62 18.98 -1.99
CA TRP A 89 -0.17 18.79 -1.99
C TRP A 89 0.26 17.85 -0.86
N LEU A 90 -0.18 18.11 0.38
CA LEU A 90 0.21 17.33 1.55
C LEU A 90 -0.22 15.85 1.41
N LYS A 91 -1.48 15.60 1.03
CA LYS A 91 -1.98 14.24 0.75
C LYS A 91 -1.26 13.58 -0.42
N GLY A 92 -0.80 14.38 -1.38
CA GLY A 92 -0.01 13.94 -2.53
C GLY A 92 1.40 13.48 -2.17
N LEU A 93 1.93 13.84 -0.99
CA LEU A 93 3.24 13.35 -0.53
C LEU A 93 3.22 11.86 -0.17
N ILE A 94 2.10 11.34 0.33
CA ILE A 94 1.96 9.92 0.68
C ILE A 94 2.27 9.00 -0.52
N PRO A 95 1.55 9.08 -1.67
CA PRO A 95 1.85 8.22 -2.80
C PRO A 95 3.25 8.47 -3.40
N ARG A 96 3.78 9.69 -3.29
CA ARG A 96 5.17 10.00 -3.71
C ARG A 96 6.20 9.32 -2.82
N GLN A 97 5.98 9.27 -1.51
CA GLN A 97 6.84 8.53 -0.58
C GLN A 97 6.75 7.03 -0.83
N LEU A 98 5.54 6.49 -1.03
CA LEU A 98 5.38 5.07 -1.39
C LEU A 98 6.10 4.74 -2.71
N ALA A 99 6.08 5.63 -3.69
CA ALA A 99 6.84 5.47 -4.93
C ALA A 99 8.36 5.50 -4.69
N ALA A 100 8.85 6.43 -3.86
CA ALA A 100 10.25 6.49 -3.48
C ALA A 100 10.72 5.21 -2.79
N LEU A 101 9.97 4.71 -1.82
CA LEU A 101 10.22 3.44 -1.13
C LEU A 101 10.24 2.27 -2.10
N LEU A 102 9.26 2.19 -2.99
CA LEU A 102 9.14 1.10 -3.94
C LEU A 102 10.30 1.06 -4.92
N VAL A 103 10.73 2.21 -5.43
CA VAL A 103 11.84 2.34 -6.40
C VAL A 103 13.20 2.17 -5.72
N ASP A 104 13.39 2.73 -4.53
CA ASP A 104 14.62 2.60 -3.74
C ASP A 104 14.82 1.14 -3.35
N ARG A 105 13.81 0.48 -2.78
CA ARG A 105 13.91 -0.86 -2.17
C ARG A 105 13.70 -2.00 -3.16
N HIS A 106 13.29 -1.72 -4.39
CA HIS A 106 13.30 -2.74 -5.44
C HIS A 106 14.75 -3.20 -5.68
N ARG A 107 14.94 -4.50 -5.85
CA ARG A 107 16.27 -5.11 -5.96
C ARG A 107 16.29 -5.95 -7.22
N ILE A 108 16.89 -5.42 -8.28
CA ILE A 108 17.13 -6.15 -9.53
C ILE A 108 18.55 -6.71 -9.47
N ALA A 109 18.70 -7.98 -9.85
CA ALA A 109 20.00 -8.58 -10.11
C ALA A 109 20.41 -8.20 -11.54
N ASP A 110 21.59 -7.60 -11.68
CA ASP A 110 22.26 -7.41 -12.97
C ASP A 110 23.31 -8.51 -13.10
N GLU A 111 23.31 -9.22 -14.23
CA GLU A 111 24.22 -10.34 -14.48
C GLU A 111 25.70 -9.94 -14.35
N TRP A 112 26.01 -8.66 -14.57
CA TRP A 112 27.39 -8.15 -14.46
C TRP A 112 27.74 -7.57 -13.10
N MET A 113 26.74 -7.14 -12.32
CA MET A 113 26.97 -6.60 -10.98
C MET A 113 26.49 -7.64 -9.98
N GLN A 114 27.41 -8.33 -9.32
CA GLN A 114 27.09 -9.29 -8.24
C GLN A 114 26.22 -8.68 -7.11
N SER A 115 26.02 -7.35 -7.10
CA SER A 115 25.13 -6.63 -6.20
C SER A 115 23.73 -6.39 -6.79
N ARG A 116 22.68 -6.72 -6.05
CA ARG A 116 21.32 -6.24 -6.33
C ARG A 116 21.19 -4.76 -5.99
N TYR A 117 20.60 -3.96 -6.88
CA TYR A 117 20.41 -2.52 -6.64
C TYR A 117 18.97 -2.06 -6.89
N GLY A 118 18.63 -0.92 -6.27
CA GLY A 118 17.49 -0.08 -6.60
C GLY A 118 17.95 1.34 -6.93
N ILE A 119 17.03 2.27 -7.18
CA ILE A 119 17.37 3.68 -7.46
C ILE A 119 17.10 4.50 -6.20
N PRO A 120 18.14 5.02 -5.50
CA PRO A 120 17.97 5.73 -4.23
C PRO A 120 16.94 6.84 -4.33
N ALA A 121 16.17 7.04 -3.26
CA ALA A 121 15.11 8.05 -3.22
C ALA A 121 15.62 9.48 -3.55
N GLU A 122 16.84 9.81 -3.12
CA GLU A 122 17.47 11.11 -3.32
C GLU A 122 18.23 11.25 -4.67
N ASP A 123 18.26 10.20 -5.49
CA ASP A 123 18.91 10.26 -6.82
C ASP A 123 17.97 10.84 -7.88
N PRO A 124 18.26 11.98 -8.54
CA PRO A 124 17.42 12.56 -9.59
C PRO A 124 17.09 11.62 -10.74
N PHE A 125 17.94 10.62 -11.02
CA PHE A 125 17.71 9.67 -12.10
C PHE A 125 16.36 8.95 -11.98
N GLY A 126 15.91 8.67 -10.76
CA GLY A 126 14.66 7.95 -10.52
C GLY A 126 13.39 8.80 -10.59
N ASP A 127 13.47 10.11 -10.88
CA ASP A 127 12.32 11.02 -10.78
C ASP A 127 11.18 10.65 -11.73
N GLU A 128 11.50 10.31 -12.99
CA GLU A 128 10.49 9.90 -13.97
C GLU A 128 9.77 8.62 -13.50
N LEU A 129 10.54 7.58 -13.15
CA LEU A 129 9.98 6.33 -12.66
C LEU A 129 9.11 6.55 -11.41
N ARG A 130 9.59 7.34 -10.43
CA ARG A 130 8.81 7.65 -9.22
C ARG A 130 7.54 8.43 -9.52
N ALA A 131 7.54 9.35 -10.48
CA ALA A 131 6.33 10.07 -10.90
C ALA A 131 5.29 9.10 -11.48
N ARG A 132 5.72 8.18 -12.34
CA ARG A 132 4.86 7.15 -12.92
C ARG A 132 4.32 6.18 -11.86
N VAL A 133 5.18 5.72 -10.95
CA VAL A 133 4.76 4.86 -9.83
C VAL A 133 3.79 5.61 -8.89
N THR A 134 3.99 6.91 -8.67
CA THR A 134 3.05 7.77 -7.92
C THR A 134 1.67 7.78 -8.58
N ASN A 135 1.60 7.93 -9.91
CA ASN A 135 0.33 7.85 -10.65
C ASN A 135 -0.34 6.48 -10.45
N GLY A 136 0.43 5.39 -10.50
CA GLY A 136 -0.06 4.04 -10.23
C GLY A 136 -0.67 3.90 -8.83
N TRP A 137 -0.03 4.47 -7.80
CA TRP A 137 -0.58 4.51 -6.44
C TRP A 137 -1.88 5.31 -6.35
N CYS A 138 -1.99 6.43 -7.07
CA CYS A 138 -3.22 7.21 -7.14
C CYS A 138 -4.37 6.42 -7.80
N VAL A 139 -4.09 5.65 -8.85
CA VAL A 139 -5.07 4.74 -9.47
C VAL A 139 -5.52 3.68 -8.45
N LEU A 140 -4.58 3.03 -7.76
CA LEU A 140 -4.91 2.04 -6.73
C LEU A 140 -5.78 2.64 -5.61
N ARG A 141 -5.51 3.88 -5.18
CA ARG A 141 -6.34 4.60 -4.21
C ARG A 141 -7.77 4.76 -4.71
N SER A 142 -7.97 5.21 -5.94
CA SER A 142 -9.31 5.33 -6.54
C SER A 142 -10.05 3.99 -6.57
N LEU A 143 -9.37 2.90 -6.95
CA LEU A 143 -9.94 1.55 -6.97
C LEU A 143 -10.34 1.04 -5.57
N SER A 144 -9.56 1.39 -4.53
CA SER A 144 -9.88 1.06 -3.14
C SER A 144 -11.03 1.89 -2.58
N ASN A 145 -11.14 3.16 -2.98
CA ASN A 145 -12.25 4.03 -2.60
C ASN A 145 -13.58 3.49 -3.15
N ILE A 146 -13.60 2.94 -4.37
CA ILE A 146 -14.77 2.25 -4.94
C ILE A 146 -15.20 1.09 -4.03
N SER A 147 -14.26 0.25 -3.58
CA SER A 147 -14.57 -0.82 -2.62
C SER A 147 -15.15 -0.28 -1.32
N ARG A 148 -14.50 0.73 -0.73
CA ARG A 148 -14.94 1.32 0.53
C ARG A 148 -16.35 1.88 0.45
N GLU A 149 -16.67 2.58 -0.65
CA GLU A 149 -18.00 3.12 -0.93
C GLU A 149 -19.05 1.99 -0.99
N VAL A 150 -18.82 0.96 -1.80
CA VAL A 150 -19.80 -0.14 -1.98
C VAL A 150 -19.94 -1.01 -0.72
N HIS A 151 -18.85 -1.26 0.00
CA HIS A 151 -18.92 -1.98 1.27
C HIS A 151 -19.70 -1.17 2.33
N GLY A 152 -19.53 0.15 2.36
CA GLY A 152 -20.28 1.06 3.24
C GLY A 152 -21.77 1.15 2.94
N THR A 153 -22.19 0.82 1.71
CA THR A 153 -23.60 0.80 1.31
C THR A 153 -24.39 -0.28 2.10
N PRO A 154 -25.50 0.06 2.75
CA PRO A 154 -26.32 -0.89 3.49
C PRO A 154 -26.84 -2.02 2.59
N ALA A 155 -26.84 -3.27 3.08
CA ALA A 155 -27.32 -4.41 2.28
C ALA A 155 -28.77 -4.26 1.79
N LYS A 156 -29.60 -3.49 2.51
CA LYS A 156 -31.00 -3.22 2.14
C LYS A 156 -31.14 -2.47 0.81
N SER A 157 -30.18 -1.67 0.39
CA SER A 157 -30.26 -0.93 -0.87
C SER A 157 -29.85 -1.76 -2.08
N LEU A 158 -29.29 -2.96 -1.87
CA LEU A 158 -28.84 -3.85 -2.94
C LEU A 158 -29.85 -4.94 -3.28
N LEU A 159 -30.74 -5.28 -2.34
CA LEU A 159 -31.69 -6.38 -2.45
C LEU A 159 -33.10 -5.82 -2.28
N GLY A 160 -33.65 -5.33 -3.40
CA GLY A 160 -34.94 -4.65 -3.45
C GLY A 160 -36.14 -5.58 -3.66
N SER A 161 -35.94 -6.87 -3.92
CA SER A 161 -37.04 -7.78 -4.23
C SER A 161 -37.71 -8.34 -2.99
N ARG A 162 -39.04 -8.48 -3.01
CA ARG A 162 -39.79 -9.20 -1.95
C ARG A 162 -39.32 -10.65 -1.78
N ALA A 163 -38.86 -11.28 -2.86
CA ALA A 163 -38.30 -12.64 -2.82
C ALA A 163 -37.01 -12.72 -1.97
N ASP A 164 -36.20 -11.66 -1.99
CA ASP A 164 -34.95 -11.58 -1.23
C ASP A 164 -35.21 -11.57 0.28
N ILE A 165 -36.29 -10.90 0.70
CA ILE A 165 -36.72 -10.86 2.10
C ILE A 165 -37.14 -12.24 2.59
N ALA A 166 -37.90 -12.98 1.78
CA ALA A 166 -38.32 -14.34 2.11
C ALA A 166 -37.11 -15.30 2.20
N ASN A 167 -36.18 -15.21 1.24
CA ASN A 167 -34.94 -16.00 1.24
C ASN A 167 -34.05 -15.69 2.45
N LYS A 168 -34.00 -14.43 2.89
CA LYS A 168 -33.28 -14.03 4.09
C LYS A 168 -33.80 -14.71 5.36
N LEU A 169 -35.12 -14.88 5.47
CA LEU A 169 -35.75 -15.56 6.61
C LEU A 169 -35.51 -17.06 6.59
N LEU A 170 -35.55 -17.68 5.40
CA LEU A 170 -35.45 -19.13 5.25
C LEU A 170 -33.99 -19.63 5.28
N ARG A 171 -33.02 -18.86 4.76
CA ARG A 171 -31.60 -19.26 4.61
C ARG A 171 -30.64 -18.10 4.82
N PRO A 172 -30.43 -17.64 6.08
CA PRO A 172 -29.69 -16.41 6.38
C PRO A 172 -28.20 -16.47 5.96
N SER A 173 -27.55 -17.63 6.07
CA SER A 173 -26.13 -17.78 5.68
C SER A 173 -25.94 -17.67 4.18
N ARG A 174 -26.78 -18.34 3.39
CA ARG A 174 -26.77 -18.27 1.93
C ARG A 174 -27.09 -16.86 1.44
N PHE A 175 -28.11 -16.23 2.03
CA PHE A 175 -28.46 -14.85 1.73
C PHE A 175 -27.29 -13.88 2.02
N LYS A 176 -26.60 -14.06 3.15
CA LYS A 176 -25.42 -13.24 3.49
C LYS A 176 -24.30 -13.41 2.45
N LEU A 177 -24.04 -14.64 2.01
CA LEU A 177 -23.04 -14.93 0.98
C LEU A 177 -23.44 -14.30 -0.37
N GLU A 178 -24.68 -14.50 -0.82
CA GLU A 178 -25.20 -13.92 -2.07
C GLU A 178 -25.14 -12.38 -2.05
N ALA A 179 -25.45 -11.76 -0.90
CA ALA A 179 -25.32 -10.32 -0.73
C ALA A 179 -23.87 -9.83 -0.81
N LEU A 180 -22.90 -10.60 -0.31
CA LEU A 180 -21.48 -10.28 -0.41
C LEU A 180 -20.97 -10.45 -1.85
N VAL A 181 -21.35 -11.53 -2.53
CA VAL A 181 -21.05 -11.77 -3.94
C VAL A 181 -21.56 -10.62 -4.81
N ALA A 182 -22.83 -10.23 -4.64
CA ALA A 182 -23.43 -9.11 -5.37
C ALA A 182 -22.69 -7.78 -5.12
N LYS A 183 -22.16 -7.55 -3.91
CA LYS A 183 -21.32 -6.37 -3.63
C LYS A 183 -20.02 -6.42 -4.43
N GLU A 184 -19.34 -7.56 -4.47
CA GLU A 184 -18.10 -7.72 -5.23
C GLU A 184 -18.32 -7.52 -6.75
N ASP A 185 -19.45 -7.97 -7.28
CA ASP A 185 -19.81 -7.75 -8.69
C ASP A 185 -20.02 -6.26 -9.01
N ILE A 186 -20.69 -5.53 -8.12
CA ILE A 186 -20.86 -4.07 -8.25
C ILE A 186 -19.51 -3.35 -8.15
N ILE A 187 -18.64 -3.77 -7.22
CA ILE A 187 -17.29 -3.24 -7.08
C ILE A 187 -16.51 -3.46 -8.38
N LEU A 188 -16.54 -4.67 -8.93
CA LEU A 188 -15.88 -4.98 -10.19
C LEU A 188 -16.41 -4.08 -11.31
N SER A 189 -17.74 -3.99 -11.50
CA SER A 189 -18.34 -3.15 -12.54
C SER A 189 -17.82 -1.71 -12.47
N LYS A 190 -17.90 -1.08 -11.29
CA LYS A 190 -17.43 0.30 -11.08
C LYS A 190 -15.92 0.45 -11.34
N ARG A 191 -15.12 -0.54 -10.94
CA ARG A 191 -13.67 -0.53 -11.20
C ARG A 191 -13.35 -0.65 -12.69
N LEU A 192 -14.08 -1.49 -13.43
CA LEU A 192 -13.91 -1.63 -14.87
C LEU A 192 -14.27 -0.33 -15.60
N ASP A 193 -15.37 0.30 -15.21
CA ASP A 193 -15.77 1.61 -15.76
C ASP A 193 -14.69 2.66 -15.48
N HIS A 194 -14.15 2.68 -14.25
CA HIS A 194 -13.05 3.56 -13.90
C HIS A 194 -11.82 3.31 -14.79
N ILE A 195 -11.33 2.07 -14.89
CA ILE A 195 -10.15 1.75 -15.70
C ILE A 195 -10.34 2.12 -17.18
N ARG A 196 -11.49 1.80 -17.76
CA ARG A 196 -11.80 2.14 -19.16
C ARG A 196 -11.84 3.65 -19.40
N SER A 197 -12.22 4.43 -18.39
CA SER A 197 -12.22 5.89 -18.45
C SER A 197 -10.83 6.53 -18.27
N LEU A 198 -9.84 5.78 -17.77
CA LEU A 198 -8.50 6.32 -17.54
C LEU A 198 -7.74 6.50 -18.86
N PRO A 199 -6.89 7.53 -18.97
CA PRO A 199 -5.91 7.60 -20.04
C PRO A 199 -5.02 6.35 -20.04
N VAL A 200 -4.66 5.86 -21.24
CA VAL A 200 -3.80 4.67 -21.43
C VAL A 200 -2.54 4.74 -20.56
N GLN A 201 -1.93 5.92 -20.46
CA GLN A 201 -0.72 6.13 -19.64
C GLN A 201 -0.94 5.84 -18.15
N HIS A 202 -2.10 6.18 -17.58
CA HIS A 202 -2.40 5.88 -16.18
C HIS A 202 -2.60 4.36 -15.94
N ALA A 203 -3.14 3.64 -16.92
CA ALA A 203 -3.22 2.18 -16.86
C ALA A 203 -1.81 1.54 -16.93
N LYS A 204 -0.93 2.04 -17.80
CA LYS A 204 0.49 1.65 -17.86
C LYS A 204 1.22 1.94 -16.55
N ASP A 205 1.02 3.11 -15.98
CA ASP A 205 1.60 3.52 -14.69
C ASP A 205 1.12 2.63 -13.53
N TYR A 206 -0.16 2.25 -13.53
CA TYR A 206 -0.69 1.26 -12.57
C TYR A 206 -0.06 -0.12 -12.75
N LYS A 207 0.09 -0.62 -13.98
CA LYS A 207 0.78 -1.91 -14.25
C LYS A 207 2.24 -1.86 -13.81
N LEU A 208 2.94 -0.78 -14.11
CA LEU A 208 4.33 -0.54 -13.70
C LEU A 208 4.46 -0.57 -12.18
N MET A 209 3.60 0.15 -11.46
CA MET A 209 3.56 0.14 -9.99
C MET A 209 3.30 -1.27 -9.45
N MET A 210 2.29 -1.99 -9.96
CA MET A 210 1.97 -3.35 -9.54
C MET A 210 3.12 -4.34 -9.81
N ALA A 211 3.88 -4.13 -10.90
CA ALA A 211 5.04 -4.94 -11.22
C ALA A 211 6.17 -4.79 -10.20
N LEU A 212 6.39 -3.58 -9.69
CA LEU A 212 7.35 -3.32 -8.61
C LEU A 212 6.82 -3.81 -7.26
N LEU A 213 5.52 -3.58 -7.01
CA LEU A 213 4.85 -3.92 -5.76
C LEU A 213 4.84 -5.42 -5.49
N SER A 214 4.74 -6.26 -6.53
CA SER A 214 4.77 -7.71 -6.36
C SER A 214 6.05 -8.20 -5.70
N ALA A 215 7.17 -7.49 -5.87
CA ALA A 215 8.43 -7.87 -5.24
C ALA A 215 8.40 -7.70 -3.71
N THR A 216 7.46 -6.93 -3.17
CA THR A 216 7.35 -6.72 -1.71
C THR A 216 6.92 -7.99 -0.98
N PHE A 217 6.13 -8.84 -1.63
CA PHE A 217 5.68 -10.12 -1.09
C PHE A 217 6.74 -11.19 -1.30
N SER A 218 7.21 -11.84 -0.23
CA SER A 218 8.29 -12.82 -0.30
C SER A 218 7.90 -14.15 0.33
N THR A 219 8.06 -15.22 -0.45
CA THR A 219 7.97 -16.64 -0.04
C THR A 219 9.36 -17.28 -0.15
N SER A 220 10.37 -16.66 0.48
CA SER A 220 11.77 -17.11 0.39
C SER A 220 11.99 -18.42 1.15
N ILE A 221 12.84 -19.31 0.64
CA ILE A 221 13.31 -20.52 1.35
C ILE A 221 14.00 -20.20 2.68
N SER A 222 14.48 -18.96 2.86
CA SER A 222 15.07 -18.48 4.11
C SER A 222 14.02 -18.12 5.17
N ASN A 223 12.75 -17.97 4.79
CA ASN A 223 11.65 -17.63 5.70
C ASN A 223 11.18 -18.91 6.40
N VAL A 224 12.05 -19.46 7.24
CA VAL A 224 11.79 -20.64 8.09
C VAL A 224 11.71 -20.19 9.54
N GLY A 225 10.83 -20.81 10.32
CA GLY A 225 10.62 -20.44 11.72
C GLY A 225 9.15 -20.25 12.07
N ALA A 226 8.86 -20.07 13.35
CA ALA A 226 7.51 -19.89 13.88
C ALA A 226 6.99 -18.44 13.68
N GLU A 227 7.89 -17.50 13.42
CA GLU A 227 7.60 -16.10 13.13
C GLU A 227 7.03 -15.85 11.72
N PHE A 228 7.14 -16.85 10.84
CA PHE A 228 6.62 -16.80 9.47
C PHE A 228 5.34 -17.61 9.34
N GLU A 229 4.26 -16.94 8.95
CA GLU A 229 3.00 -17.57 8.63
C GLU A 229 2.98 -18.12 7.19
N PRO A 230 2.31 -19.26 6.93
CA PRO A 230 2.22 -19.84 5.59
C PRO A 230 1.49 -18.94 4.60
N TRP A 231 1.92 -18.97 3.34
CA TRP A 231 1.13 -18.44 2.23
C TRP A 231 -0.09 -19.34 2.00
N ILE A 232 -1.26 -18.91 2.45
CA ILE A 232 -2.52 -19.69 2.34
C ILE A 232 -3.45 -19.20 1.22
N PHE A 233 -3.06 -18.15 0.51
CA PHE A 233 -3.99 -17.48 -0.40
C PHE A 233 -4.23 -18.30 -1.67
N ASP A 234 -3.25 -19.08 -2.11
CA ASP A 234 -3.30 -19.84 -3.35
C ASP A 234 -2.50 -21.14 -3.25
N TRP A 235 -2.89 -22.12 -4.05
CA TRP A 235 -2.30 -23.46 -4.08
C TRP A 235 -1.25 -23.52 -5.20
N GLY A 236 0.02 -23.80 -4.86
CA GLY A 236 0.96 -24.41 -5.81
C GLY A 236 1.92 -23.51 -6.60
N ASP A 237 1.74 -22.18 -6.65
CA ASP A 237 2.64 -21.35 -7.48
C ASP A 237 4.02 -21.08 -6.84
N GLY A 238 4.20 -21.37 -5.54
CA GLY A 238 5.52 -21.33 -4.92
C GLY A 238 6.27 -19.99 -5.11
N ILE A 239 7.43 -20.04 -5.79
CA ILE A 239 8.27 -18.87 -6.14
C ILE A 239 7.55 -17.93 -7.14
N ASP A 240 6.63 -18.46 -7.95
CA ASP A 240 5.86 -17.69 -8.93
C ASP A 240 4.66 -16.96 -8.33
N GLY A 241 4.43 -17.03 -7.01
CA GLY A 241 3.36 -16.28 -6.33
C GLY A 241 3.39 -14.78 -6.63
N GLN A 242 4.58 -14.18 -6.80
CA GLN A 242 4.71 -12.78 -7.24
C GLN A 242 4.18 -12.56 -8.67
N ARG A 243 4.39 -13.52 -9.58
CA ARG A 243 3.87 -13.44 -10.96
C ARG A 243 2.35 -13.61 -10.97
N ALA A 244 1.83 -14.58 -10.22
CA ALA A 244 0.39 -14.79 -10.05
C ALA A 244 -0.30 -13.55 -9.47
N PHE A 245 0.31 -12.91 -8.47
CA PHE A 245 -0.17 -11.65 -7.88
C PHE A 245 -0.32 -10.54 -8.93
N ARG A 246 0.70 -10.33 -9.79
CA ARG A 246 0.65 -9.32 -10.87
C ARG A 246 -0.42 -9.57 -11.92
N LYS A 247 -0.80 -10.84 -12.09
CA LYS A 247 -1.87 -11.28 -13.01
C LYS A 247 -3.25 -11.26 -12.34
N GLY A 248 -3.35 -10.93 -11.05
CA GLY A 248 -4.61 -10.97 -10.31
C GLY A 248 -5.09 -12.38 -10.01
N GLN A 249 -4.22 -13.39 -10.16
CA GLN A 249 -4.59 -14.80 -9.96
C GLN A 249 -4.62 -15.20 -8.48
N THR A 250 -4.14 -14.33 -7.60
CA THR A 250 -4.11 -14.55 -6.15
C THR A 250 -5.26 -13.85 -5.45
N TRP A 251 -5.84 -14.43 -4.40
CA TRP A 251 -6.79 -13.68 -3.56
C TRP A 251 -6.15 -12.41 -2.96
N LEU A 252 -4.85 -12.46 -2.65
CA LEU A 252 -4.10 -11.31 -2.12
C LEU A 252 -4.16 -10.08 -3.06
N ALA A 253 -4.23 -10.29 -4.38
CA ALA A 253 -4.40 -9.19 -5.34
C ALA A 253 -5.76 -8.50 -5.17
N SER A 254 -6.83 -9.26 -4.91
CA SER A 254 -8.15 -8.71 -4.60
C SER A 254 -8.15 -7.95 -3.28
N PHE A 255 -7.49 -8.50 -2.26
CA PHE A 255 -7.30 -7.84 -0.97
C PHE A 255 -6.56 -6.50 -1.11
N VAL A 256 -5.44 -6.46 -1.83
CA VAL A 256 -4.68 -5.22 -2.07
C VAL A 256 -5.52 -4.20 -2.84
N LEU A 257 -6.29 -4.63 -3.85
CA LEU A 257 -7.21 -3.75 -4.56
C LEU A 257 -8.26 -3.12 -3.64
N ALA A 258 -8.82 -3.91 -2.71
CA ALA A 258 -9.85 -3.45 -1.78
C ALA A 258 -9.32 -2.48 -0.73
N GLN A 259 -8.14 -2.75 -0.17
CA GLN A 259 -7.56 -1.96 0.90
C GLN A 259 -6.78 -0.73 0.41
N GLY A 260 -6.14 -0.84 -0.76
CA GLY A 260 -5.44 0.27 -1.40
C GLY A 260 -4.05 0.59 -0.82
N PRO A 261 -3.51 1.79 -1.10
CA PRO A 261 -2.16 2.19 -0.69
C PRO A 261 -2.00 2.35 0.83
N ASP A 262 -3.11 2.53 1.56
CA ASP A 262 -3.06 2.81 2.99
C ASP A 262 -2.46 1.62 3.77
N LEU A 263 -2.57 0.39 3.26
CA LEU A 263 -1.87 -0.79 3.79
C LEU A 263 -0.35 -0.58 3.89
N PHE A 264 0.23 -0.11 2.79
CA PHE A 264 1.66 0.08 2.64
C PHE A 264 2.12 1.31 3.40
N TRP A 265 1.30 2.36 3.42
CA TRP A 265 1.55 3.54 4.25
C TRP A 265 1.59 3.19 5.75
N MET A 266 0.70 2.29 6.20
CA MET A 266 0.69 1.83 7.59
C MET A 266 1.96 1.05 7.92
N GLN A 267 2.28 0.00 7.16
CA GLN A 267 3.44 -0.84 7.46
C GLN A 267 4.77 -0.11 7.26
N TRP A 268 4.94 0.63 6.16
CA TRP A 268 6.24 1.19 5.79
C TRP A 268 6.56 2.52 6.46
N TRP A 269 5.57 3.22 7.03
CA TRP A 269 5.79 4.57 7.52
C TRP A 269 5.02 4.94 8.79
N SER A 270 3.74 4.61 8.88
CA SER A 270 2.89 5.13 9.95
C SER A 270 3.10 4.40 11.27
N LEU A 271 3.16 3.08 11.21
CA LEU A 271 3.31 2.23 12.39
C LEU A 271 4.78 2.21 12.87
N PRO A 272 5.03 2.11 14.19
CA PRO A 272 6.38 1.98 14.72
C PRO A 272 7.09 0.76 14.13
N HIS A 273 8.30 0.91 13.61
CA HIS A 273 9.06 -0.21 13.03
C HIS A 273 9.72 -1.11 14.07
N ASP A 274 9.97 -0.57 15.28
CA ASP A 274 10.57 -1.30 16.39
C ASP A 274 9.62 -2.31 17.06
N SER A 275 8.33 -2.26 16.71
CA SER A 275 7.31 -3.15 17.25
C SER A 275 7.20 -4.42 16.39
N PRO A 276 7.38 -5.62 16.97
CA PRO A 276 7.20 -6.87 16.23
C PRO A 276 5.78 -7.06 15.67
N GLN A 277 4.77 -6.47 16.33
CA GLN A 277 3.36 -6.59 15.92
C GLN A 277 3.03 -5.81 14.63
N THR A 278 3.84 -4.83 14.25
CA THR A 278 3.59 -3.93 13.11
C THR A 278 4.51 -4.23 11.93
N GLN A 279 5.64 -4.90 12.16
CA GLN A 279 6.60 -5.27 11.12
C GLN A 279 5.97 -6.07 9.97
N ASN A 280 5.01 -6.95 10.28
CA ASN A 280 4.28 -7.78 9.31
C ASN A 280 2.79 -7.40 9.20
N TYR A 281 2.46 -6.13 9.44
CA TYR A 281 1.07 -5.64 9.47
C TYR A 281 0.23 -6.10 8.27
N ILE A 282 0.74 -5.99 7.04
CA ILE A 282 0.00 -6.36 5.82
C ILE A 282 -0.29 -7.87 5.80
N ARG A 283 0.70 -8.69 6.15
CA ARG A 283 0.56 -10.15 6.21
C ARG A 283 -0.50 -10.53 7.22
N ASP A 284 -0.39 -10.01 8.43
CA ASP A 284 -1.23 -10.41 9.55
C ASP A 284 -2.69 -9.98 9.30
N LEU A 285 -2.89 -8.77 8.75
CA LEU A 285 -4.21 -8.31 8.34
C LEU A 285 -4.80 -9.14 7.19
N ALA A 286 -3.99 -9.49 6.18
CA ALA A 286 -4.44 -10.32 5.07
C ALA A 286 -4.85 -11.73 5.53
N LEU A 287 -4.05 -12.37 6.41
CA LEU A 287 -4.36 -13.68 6.98
C LEU A 287 -5.61 -13.64 7.85
N HIS A 288 -5.73 -12.63 8.71
CA HIS A 288 -6.91 -12.44 9.55
C HIS A 288 -8.18 -12.30 8.69
N THR A 289 -8.11 -11.46 7.66
CA THR A 289 -9.24 -11.23 6.74
C THR A 289 -9.58 -12.51 5.98
N PHE A 290 -8.59 -13.20 5.43
CA PHE A 290 -8.79 -14.43 4.67
C PHE A 290 -9.49 -15.52 5.49
N ARG A 291 -9.04 -15.73 6.73
CA ARG A 291 -9.59 -16.75 7.64
C ARG A 291 -11.06 -16.51 8.02
N GLN A 292 -11.57 -15.29 7.87
CA GLN A 292 -12.96 -14.93 8.16
C GLN A 292 -13.89 -15.06 6.95
N LEU A 293 -13.35 -15.22 5.74
CA LEU A 293 -14.15 -15.26 4.53
C LEU A 293 -14.61 -16.70 4.20
N PRO A 294 -15.87 -16.89 3.79
CA PRO A 294 -16.30 -18.16 3.22
C PRO A 294 -15.51 -18.47 1.95
N THR A 295 -15.06 -19.73 1.78
CA THR A 295 -14.31 -20.18 0.59
C THR A 295 -14.95 -19.77 -0.75
N PRO A 296 -16.29 -19.90 -0.95
CA PRO A 296 -16.89 -19.47 -2.21
C PRO A 296 -16.71 -17.98 -2.52
N LEU A 297 -16.65 -17.12 -1.49
CA LEU A 297 -16.42 -15.70 -1.66
C LEU A 297 -14.96 -15.40 -2.01
N VAL A 298 -14.01 -16.12 -1.39
CA VAL A 298 -12.58 -16.02 -1.70
C VAL A 298 -12.33 -16.38 -3.17
N ASP A 299 -12.90 -17.48 -3.64
CA ASP A 299 -12.75 -17.93 -5.03
C ASP A 299 -13.40 -16.95 -6.01
N HIS A 300 -14.57 -16.40 -5.65
CA HIS A 300 -15.22 -15.34 -6.42
C HIS A 300 -14.33 -14.09 -6.52
N GLN A 301 -13.86 -13.57 -5.40
CA GLN A 301 -12.98 -12.40 -5.34
C GLN A 301 -11.68 -12.60 -6.14
N ARG A 302 -11.10 -13.80 -6.13
CA ARG A 302 -9.93 -14.17 -6.95
C ARG A 302 -10.27 -14.10 -8.44
N SER A 303 -11.38 -14.70 -8.86
CA SER A 303 -11.84 -14.67 -10.25
C SER A 303 -12.05 -13.24 -10.76
N LEU A 304 -12.71 -12.39 -9.98
CA LEU A 304 -12.95 -10.99 -10.33
C LEU A 304 -11.64 -10.20 -10.43
N ALA A 305 -10.67 -10.43 -9.52
CA ALA A 305 -9.37 -9.76 -9.57
C ALA A 305 -8.56 -10.15 -10.81
N HIS A 306 -8.61 -11.42 -11.21
CA HIS A 306 -7.99 -11.90 -12.46
C HIS A 306 -8.63 -11.22 -13.68
N PHE A 307 -9.97 -11.23 -13.76
CA PHE A 307 -10.69 -10.58 -14.86
C PHE A 307 -10.38 -9.08 -14.93
N PHE A 308 -10.36 -8.39 -13.78
CA PHE A 308 -9.96 -6.98 -13.70
C PHE A 308 -8.56 -6.75 -14.28
N GLN A 309 -7.57 -7.58 -13.92
CA GLN A 309 -6.20 -7.45 -14.44
C GLN A 309 -6.11 -7.71 -15.95
N THR A 310 -6.94 -8.59 -16.50
CA THR A 310 -7.05 -8.76 -17.96
C THR A 310 -7.48 -7.46 -18.63
N VAL A 311 -8.54 -6.81 -18.14
CA VAL A 311 -9.01 -5.52 -18.70
C VAL A 311 -7.97 -4.41 -18.51
N VAL A 312 -7.24 -4.39 -17.40
CA VAL A 312 -6.13 -3.44 -17.22
C VAL A 312 -5.03 -3.68 -18.25
N ASN A 313 -4.68 -4.94 -18.55
CA ASN A 313 -3.65 -5.25 -19.56
C ASN A 313 -4.08 -4.80 -20.97
N GLU A 314 -5.37 -4.93 -21.29
CA GLU A 314 -5.96 -4.40 -22.52
C GLU A 314 -5.87 -2.87 -22.56
N GLN A 315 -6.32 -2.18 -21.50
CA GLN A 315 -6.29 -0.72 -21.43
C GLN A 315 -4.87 -0.14 -21.45
N ALA A 316 -3.91 -0.84 -20.85
CA ALA A 316 -2.50 -0.45 -20.84
C ALA A 316 -1.77 -0.80 -22.15
N ASP A 317 -2.45 -1.49 -23.09
CA ASP A 317 -1.88 -2.00 -24.33
C ASP A 317 -0.54 -2.72 -24.11
N VAL A 318 -0.54 -3.70 -23.19
CA VAL A 318 0.67 -4.44 -22.80
C VAL A 318 1.23 -5.25 -23.98
N MET A 319 0.37 -5.70 -24.89
CA MET A 319 0.77 -6.50 -26.06
C MET A 319 1.39 -5.64 -27.16
N GLY A 320 0.92 -4.42 -27.39
CA GLY A 320 1.50 -3.49 -28.37
C GLY A 320 2.70 -2.71 -27.84
N HIS A 321 2.72 -2.36 -26.55
CA HIS A 321 3.70 -1.46 -25.95
C HIS A 321 4.17 -1.92 -24.57
N PHE A 322 4.78 -3.09 -24.50
CA PHE A 322 5.26 -3.70 -23.24
C PHE A 322 6.21 -2.79 -22.45
N ASP A 323 7.11 -2.06 -23.14
CA ASP A 323 8.09 -1.18 -22.52
C ASP A 323 7.46 -0.09 -21.65
N GLY A 324 6.25 0.35 -22.02
CA GLY A 324 5.49 1.31 -21.23
C GLY A 324 5.10 0.79 -19.85
N SER A 325 5.00 -0.52 -19.62
CA SER A 325 4.59 -1.10 -18.33
C SER A 325 5.72 -1.86 -17.62
N ASN A 326 6.91 -1.90 -18.23
CA ASN A 326 8.04 -2.66 -17.74
C ASN A 326 8.98 -1.77 -16.92
N PRO A 327 9.29 -2.09 -15.65
CA PRO A 327 10.25 -1.30 -14.87
C PRO A 327 11.70 -1.52 -15.31
N PHE A 328 12.01 -2.65 -15.94
CA PHE A 328 13.40 -3.07 -16.21
C PHE A 328 14.26 -2.05 -16.98
N PRO A 329 13.75 -1.37 -18.04
CA PRO A 329 14.54 -0.37 -18.76
C PRO A 329 15.11 0.73 -17.84
N TYR A 330 14.31 1.25 -16.90
CA TYR A 330 14.75 2.27 -15.95
C TYR A 330 15.93 1.80 -15.09
N PHE A 331 15.87 0.58 -14.55
CA PHE A 331 16.96 0.04 -13.74
C PHE A 331 18.20 -0.28 -14.58
N LYS A 332 18.03 -0.80 -15.80
CA LYS A 332 19.14 -1.06 -16.71
C LYS A 332 19.89 0.22 -17.09
N GLU A 333 19.18 1.30 -17.36
CA GLU A 333 19.77 2.61 -17.62
C GLU A 333 20.43 3.18 -16.37
N TYR A 334 19.81 3.01 -15.21
CA TYR A 334 20.40 3.41 -13.94
C TYR A 334 21.72 2.69 -13.65
N ALA A 335 21.83 1.38 -13.91
CA ALA A 335 23.09 0.64 -13.76
C ALA A 335 24.23 1.25 -14.58
N LYS A 336 23.95 1.65 -15.83
CA LYS A 336 24.94 2.33 -16.68
C LYS A 336 25.34 3.68 -16.08
N CYS A 337 24.36 4.48 -15.65
CA CYS A 337 24.60 5.78 -15.02
C CYS A 337 25.43 5.64 -13.74
N ARG A 338 25.09 4.69 -12.88
CA ARG A 338 25.81 4.39 -11.64
C ARG A 338 27.25 3.98 -11.92
N ARG A 339 27.48 3.07 -12.87
CA ARG A 339 28.84 2.65 -13.26
C ARG A 339 29.66 3.82 -13.78
N GLN A 340 29.06 4.69 -14.58
CA GLN A 340 29.75 5.88 -15.07
C GLN A 340 30.14 6.81 -13.92
N ARG A 341 29.23 7.07 -12.97
CA ARG A 341 29.52 7.85 -11.77
C ARG A 341 30.63 7.24 -10.90
N GLU A 342 30.65 5.92 -10.77
CA GLU A 342 31.73 5.20 -10.08
C GLU A 342 33.09 5.43 -10.77
N LEU A 343 33.15 5.38 -12.10
CA LEU A 343 34.37 5.70 -12.87
C LEU A 343 34.79 7.17 -12.71
N ASP A 344 33.82 8.07 -12.61
CA ASP A 344 34.04 9.51 -12.42
C ASP A 344 34.32 9.89 -10.95
N ASN A 345 34.43 8.92 -10.04
CA ASN A 345 34.60 9.11 -8.59
C ASN A 345 33.49 9.97 -7.94
N VAL A 346 32.29 9.96 -8.50
CA VAL A 346 31.11 10.62 -7.92
C VAL A 346 30.56 9.73 -6.79
N PRO A 347 30.41 10.23 -5.56
CA PRO A 347 29.91 9.43 -4.45
C PRO A 347 28.47 8.94 -4.71
N PRO A 348 28.11 7.73 -4.25
CA PRO A 348 26.76 7.21 -4.41
C PRO A 348 25.77 8.00 -3.57
N PHE A 349 24.53 8.11 -4.04
CA PHE A 349 23.42 8.64 -3.24
C PHE A 349 23.13 7.69 -2.07
N GLY A 350 22.99 8.24 -0.86
CA GLY A 350 22.69 7.48 0.34
C GLY A 350 21.30 6.82 0.28
N GLY A 351 21.21 5.58 0.74
CA GLY A 351 19.92 4.89 0.91
C GLY A 351 19.26 5.32 2.22
N ILE A 352 18.37 6.31 2.17
CA ILE A 352 17.65 6.83 3.36
C ILE A 352 16.52 5.91 3.86
N MET A 353 16.26 4.81 3.15
CA MET A 353 15.12 3.90 3.39
C MET A 353 15.57 2.52 3.85
N ALA A 354 16.78 2.43 4.43
CA ALA A 354 17.41 1.17 4.84
C ALA A 354 16.54 0.37 5.83
N ASP A 355 15.96 1.07 6.80
CA ASP A 355 15.30 0.50 7.98
C ASP A 355 13.79 0.26 7.79
N VAL A 356 13.26 0.62 6.62
CA VAL A 356 11.83 0.44 6.35
C VAL A 356 11.50 -1.06 6.26
N PRO A 357 10.44 -1.55 6.94
CA PRO A 357 9.94 -2.92 6.86
C PRO A 357 9.24 -3.19 5.51
N PHE A 358 10.03 -3.13 4.44
CA PHE A 358 9.58 -3.15 3.06
C PHE A 358 8.96 -4.48 2.63
N ARG A 359 9.48 -5.59 3.16
CA ARG A 359 9.04 -6.93 2.77
C ARG A 359 7.82 -7.36 3.56
N VAL A 360 6.93 -8.08 2.90
CA VAL A 360 5.82 -8.82 3.48
C VAL A 360 6.19 -10.30 3.39
N ASN A 361 6.73 -10.85 4.48
CA ASN A 361 7.36 -12.17 4.49
C ASN A 361 6.38 -13.27 4.89
N PHE A 362 6.23 -14.26 4.01
CA PHE A 362 5.51 -15.50 4.26
C PHE A 362 6.48 -16.67 4.35
N LYS A 363 6.09 -17.71 5.08
CA LYS A 363 6.80 -18.99 5.12
C LYS A 363 6.79 -19.61 3.72
N CYS A 364 7.94 -20.12 3.29
CA CYS A 364 8.02 -20.89 2.04
C CYS A 364 7.14 -22.15 2.13
N PRO A 365 6.37 -22.50 1.09
CA PRO A 365 5.67 -23.78 1.03
C PRO A 365 6.61 -24.97 1.26
N GLU A 366 6.21 -25.92 2.11
CA GLU A 366 7.05 -27.06 2.52
C GLU A 366 7.46 -27.95 1.34
N GLU A 367 6.60 -28.07 0.32
CA GLU A 367 6.92 -28.78 -0.92
C GLU A 367 8.17 -28.21 -1.60
N LEU A 368 8.34 -26.89 -1.61
CA LEU A 368 9.52 -26.25 -2.19
C LEU A 368 10.77 -26.49 -1.34
N VAL A 369 10.63 -26.49 -0.01
CA VAL A 369 11.74 -26.83 0.89
C VAL A 369 12.20 -28.26 0.63
N ASN A 370 11.26 -29.20 0.55
CA ASN A 370 11.53 -30.61 0.28
C ASN A 370 12.16 -30.81 -1.11
N ARG A 371 11.63 -30.16 -2.14
CA ARG A 371 12.19 -30.23 -3.50
C ARG A 371 13.62 -29.67 -3.56
N THR A 372 13.90 -28.60 -2.83
CA THR A 372 15.24 -28.01 -2.76
C THR A 372 16.20 -28.93 -2.01
N ALA A 373 15.76 -29.53 -0.90
CA ALA A 373 16.54 -30.53 -0.17
C ALA A 373 16.91 -31.72 -1.07
N LEU A 374 15.94 -32.28 -1.81
CA LEU A 374 16.19 -33.37 -2.76
C LEU A 374 17.19 -33.00 -3.86
N LEU A 375 17.17 -31.77 -4.37
CA LEU A 375 18.13 -31.30 -5.37
C LEU A 375 19.55 -31.10 -4.81
N LEU A 376 19.66 -30.75 -3.53
CA LEU A 376 20.95 -30.61 -2.84
C LEU A 376 21.54 -31.96 -2.40
N GLU A 377 20.67 -32.92 -2.08
CA GLU A 377 21.04 -34.29 -1.72
C GLU A 377 21.31 -35.19 -2.93
N ALA A 378 20.86 -34.79 -4.14
CA ALA A 378 21.14 -35.52 -5.37
C ALA A 378 22.67 -35.68 -5.51
N PRO A 379 23.21 -36.93 -5.44
CA PRO A 379 24.64 -37.15 -5.49
C PRO A 379 25.17 -36.52 -6.76
N ARG A 380 26.18 -35.63 -6.63
CA ARG A 380 26.92 -35.10 -7.77
C ARG A 380 27.44 -36.31 -8.52
N THR A 381 26.73 -36.72 -9.56
CA THR A 381 27.14 -37.80 -10.45
C THR A 381 28.51 -37.42 -10.93
N THR A 382 29.52 -38.07 -10.37
CA THR A 382 30.93 -37.89 -10.73
C THR A 382 31.00 -37.99 -12.24
N PRO A 383 31.58 -37.00 -12.94
CA PRO A 383 31.72 -37.09 -14.37
C PRO A 383 32.43 -38.40 -14.67
N ILE A 384 31.74 -39.28 -15.39
CA ILE A 384 32.27 -40.56 -15.85
C ILE A 384 33.58 -40.21 -16.56
N SER A 385 34.71 -40.54 -15.94
CA SER A 385 36.00 -40.38 -16.59
C SER A 385 35.96 -41.26 -17.82
N ARG A 386 35.90 -40.63 -19.00
CA ARG A 386 36.27 -41.31 -20.24
C ARG A 386 37.78 -41.52 -20.15
N GLY A 387 38.15 -42.65 -19.55
CA GLY A 387 39.44 -43.29 -19.76
C GLY A 387 39.42 -44.05 -21.09
N PRO A 388 40.60 -44.39 -21.59
CA PRO A 388 41.19 -43.89 -22.85
C PRO A 388 40.56 -44.39 -24.15
#